data_AF-A0A2T3ZHQ7-F1
#
_entry.id   AF-A0A2T3ZHQ7-F1
#
_cell.length_a   1.000
_cell.length_b   1.000
_cell.length_c   1.000
_cell.angle_alpha   90.00
_cell.angle_beta   90.00
_cell.angle_gamma   90.00
#
_symmetry.space_group_name_H-M   'P 1'
#
loop_
_entity.id
_entity.type
_entity.pdbx_description
1 polymer ?
#
loop_
_entity_poly.entity_id
_entity_poly.type
_entity_poly.pdbx_seq_one_letter_code
_entity_poly.pdbx_strand_id
1 'polypeptide(L)'
;MPKAYQDTVCVARALGVKYIWIDALCIIQDDRGDWEKESRMMAEIFQNSLTTVILLRTASCNEGFLERNPSIKINYQNRQWNTRGWTFQEDMFSMRKLYFGQLMMYWDSLKPVDIMRTEDTIINDRLNRVDENAETSIIHSSEPWRGDYDYDGWYYPMLNYCKKTLTYETDRLAAVSSYAKLVAGKSGDTYVAGLWKKNLHRGLLWKIDRRQRRTFSGLMRQLSKP
;
A
#
# COMPACT_ATOMS: atom_id res chain seq x y z
N MET A 1 10.67 -16.96 17.41
CA MET A 1 10.02 -15.77 16.82
C MET A 1 10.88 -15.31 15.63
N PRO A 2 10.31 -15.11 14.42
CA PRO A 2 11.05 -14.63 13.25
C PRO A 2 11.86 -13.35 13.51
N LYS A 3 12.98 -13.18 12.80
CA LYS A 3 13.95 -12.10 13.05
C LYS A 3 13.37 -10.72 12.77
N ALA A 4 12.56 -10.56 11.72
CA ALA A 4 11.87 -9.29 11.43
C ALA A 4 10.99 -8.83 12.60
N TYR A 5 10.34 -9.76 13.31
CA TYR A 5 9.48 -9.38 14.44
C TYR A 5 10.33 -8.93 15.64
N GLN A 6 11.46 -9.61 15.89
CA GLN A 6 12.41 -9.20 16.93
C GLN A 6 12.97 -7.81 16.66
N ASP A 7 13.39 -7.55 15.42
CA ASP A 7 13.89 -6.24 14.99
C ASP A 7 12.80 -5.17 15.12
N THR A 8 11.55 -5.48 14.79
CA THR A 8 10.40 -4.59 14.99
C THR A 8 10.17 -4.26 16.48
N VAL A 9 10.33 -5.23 17.38
CA VAL A 9 10.29 -5.00 18.84
C VAL A 9 11.42 -4.07 19.28
N CYS A 10 12.63 -4.24 18.74
CA CYS A 10 13.75 -3.35 19.02
C CYS A 10 13.45 -1.91 18.58
N VAL A 11 12.89 -1.74 17.38
CA VAL A 11 12.46 -0.42 16.88
C VAL A 11 11.38 0.19 17.78
N ALA A 12 10.35 -0.58 18.14
CA ALA A 12 9.28 -0.10 19.03
C ALA A 12 9.83 0.37 20.38
N ARG A 13 10.73 -0.40 21.00
CA ARG A 13 11.39 -0.02 22.25
C ARG A 13 12.22 1.25 22.11
N ALA A 14 12.99 1.38 21.03
CA ALA A 14 13.79 2.58 20.76
C ALA A 14 12.91 3.83 20.56
N LEU A 15 11.69 3.66 20.02
CA LEU A 15 10.69 4.72 19.88
C LEU A 15 9.86 4.97 21.16
N GLY A 16 10.14 4.26 22.26
CA GLY A 16 9.37 4.36 23.50
C GLY A 16 7.96 3.77 23.43
N VAL A 17 7.68 2.93 22.43
CA VAL A 17 6.37 2.30 22.21
C VAL A 17 6.32 0.95 22.93
N LYS A 18 5.26 0.75 23.72
CA LYS A 18 5.06 -0.48 24.51
C LYS A 18 4.37 -1.61 23.75
N TYR A 19 3.57 -1.28 22.74
CA TYR A 19 2.70 -2.23 22.04
C TYR A 19 2.98 -2.21 20.54
N ILE A 20 3.02 -3.40 19.96
CA ILE A 20 3.13 -3.59 18.51
C ILE A 20 1.95 -4.42 18.03
N TRP A 21 1.52 -4.15 16.80
CA TRP A 21 0.54 -4.98 16.11
C TRP A 21 1.22 -5.59 14.88
N ILE A 22 1.18 -6.91 14.77
CA ILE A 22 1.67 -7.69 13.63
C ILE A 22 0.57 -8.69 13.32
N ASP A 23 0.03 -8.67 12.10
CA ASP A 23 -1.08 -9.52 11.67
C ASP A 23 -0.88 -11.00 12.02
N ALA A 24 0.30 -11.55 11.76
CA ALA A 24 0.67 -12.93 12.05
C ALA A 24 0.73 -13.28 13.56
N LEU A 25 0.72 -12.29 14.45
CA LEU A 25 0.75 -12.48 15.91
C LEU A 25 -0.56 -12.06 16.59
N CYS A 26 -1.26 -11.08 16.02
CA CYS A 26 -2.44 -10.47 16.62
C CYS A 26 -3.76 -11.03 16.06
N ILE A 27 -3.72 -11.77 14.94
CA ILE A 27 -4.88 -12.45 14.37
C ILE A 27 -4.70 -13.96 14.56
N ILE A 28 -5.75 -14.62 15.03
CA ILE A 28 -5.79 -16.08 15.15
C ILE A 28 -5.95 -16.67 13.74
N GLN A 29 -4.86 -17.22 13.19
CA GLN A 29 -4.80 -17.62 11.78
C GLN A 29 -5.79 -18.75 11.43
N ASP A 30 -6.10 -19.62 12.39
CA ASP A 30 -6.99 -20.77 12.21
C ASP A 30 -8.48 -20.46 12.52
N ASP A 31 -8.80 -19.20 12.88
CA ASP A 31 -10.16 -18.76 13.18
C ASP A 31 -10.63 -17.73 12.15
N ARG A 32 -11.54 -18.16 11.28
CA ARG A 32 -12.15 -17.28 10.28
C ARG A 32 -12.96 -16.13 10.90
N GLY A 33 -13.63 -16.37 12.03
CA GLY A 33 -14.40 -15.35 12.72
C GLY A 33 -13.50 -14.25 13.29
N ASP A 34 -12.37 -14.62 13.88
CA ASP A 34 -11.35 -13.69 14.36
C ASP A 34 -10.72 -12.92 13.19
N TRP A 35 -10.32 -13.63 12.13
CA TRP A 35 -9.80 -12.98 10.91
C TRP A 35 -10.79 -11.97 10.33
N GLU A 36 -12.08 -12.30 10.23
CA GLU A 36 -13.10 -11.38 9.70
C GLU A 36 -13.28 -10.15 10.58
N LYS A 37 -13.13 -10.29 11.90
CA LYS A 37 -13.22 -9.17 12.83
C LYS A 37 -11.98 -8.27 12.71
N GLU A 38 -10.79 -8.84 12.81
CA GLU A 38 -9.52 -8.09 12.83
C GLU A 38 -9.22 -7.47 11.45
N SER A 39 -9.50 -8.17 10.34
CA SER A 39 -9.33 -7.63 8.98
C SER A 39 -10.20 -6.40 8.71
N ARG A 40 -11.40 -6.32 9.33
CA ARG A 40 -12.26 -5.12 9.26
C ARG A 40 -11.70 -3.95 10.06
N MET A 41 -10.91 -4.23 11.10
CA MET A 41 -10.28 -3.22 11.96
C MET A 41 -8.92 -2.75 11.45
N MET A 42 -8.29 -3.47 10.51
CA MET A 42 -6.94 -3.14 10.00
C MET A 42 -6.76 -1.67 9.62
N ALA A 43 -7.70 -1.07 8.88
CA ALA A 43 -7.63 0.33 8.53
C ALA A 43 -7.58 1.26 9.75
N GLU A 44 -8.39 0.98 10.78
CA GLU A 44 -8.41 1.76 12.03
C GLU A 44 -7.11 1.57 12.82
N ILE A 45 -6.56 0.35 12.84
CA ILE A 45 -5.28 0.04 13.47
C ILE A 45 -4.15 0.84 12.80
N PHE A 46 -4.07 0.83 11.47
CA PHE A 46 -3.05 1.60 10.73
C PHE A 46 -3.22 3.11 10.93
N GLN A 47 -4.46 3.60 10.86
CA GLN A 47 -4.78 5.01 11.03
C GLN A 47 -4.41 5.55 12.41
N ASN A 48 -4.61 4.75 13.45
CA ASN A 48 -4.35 5.17 14.84
C ASN A 48 -2.98 4.69 15.37
N SER A 49 -2.19 3.99 14.55
CA SER A 49 -0.83 3.60 14.90
C SER A 49 0.08 4.84 15.07
N LEU A 50 1.05 4.77 15.99
CA LEU A 50 2.06 5.82 16.09
C LEU A 50 2.86 5.93 14.79
N THR A 51 3.32 4.79 14.28
CA THR A 51 4.00 4.65 13.00
C THR A 51 3.84 3.22 12.50
N THR A 52 3.82 3.05 11.18
CA THR A 52 3.85 1.74 10.53
C THR A 52 5.25 1.46 10.02
N VAL A 53 5.84 0.35 10.46
CA VAL A 53 7.16 -0.09 10.01
C VAL A 53 7.01 -0.88 8.71
N ILE A 54 7.64 -0.40 7.64
CA ILE A 54 7.55 -1.03 6.32
C ILE A 54 8.93 -1.54 5.92
N LEU A 55 9.01 -2.84 5.64
CA LEU A 55 10.24 -3.50 5.26
C LEU A 55 10.37 -3.53 3.74
N LEU A 56 11.31 -2.74 3.21
CA LEU A 56 11.49 -2.64 1.77
C LEU A 56 12.49 -3.68 1.22
N ARG A 57 13.34 -4.24 2.09
CA ARG A 57 14.41 -5.19 1.71
C ARG A 57 13.99 -6.65 1.86
N THR A 58 13.31 -6.99 2.93
CA THR A 58 13.14 -8.39 3.35
C THR A 58 11.97 -9.03 2.61
N ALA A 59 12.24 -10.13 1.91
CA ALA A 59 11.21 -10.98 1.31
C ALA A 59 10.56 -11.93 2.32
N SER A 60 11.23 -12.13 3.46
CA SER A 60 10.88 -13.13 4.47
C SER A 60 10.94 -12.54 5.87
N CYS A 61 10.01 -12.94 6.74
CA CYS A 61 10.02 -12.55 8.15
C CYS A 61 11.20 -13.16 8.94
N ASN A 62 11.86 -14.17 8.39
CA ASN A 62 13.05 -14.79 9.00
C ASN A 62 14.32 -13.97 8.82
N GLU A 63 14.31 -12.98 7.92
CA GLU A 63 15.43 -12.07 7.71
C GLU A 63 15.32 -10.84 8.63
N GLY A 64 16.47 -10.39 9.16
CA GLY A 64 16.56 -9.12 9.87
C GLY A 64 16.68 -7.94 8.92
N PHE A 65 16.31 -6.76 9.41
CA PHE A 65 16.35 -5.52 8.62
C PHE A 65 17.18 -4.40 9.27
N LEU A 66 17.63 -4.57 10.51
CA LEU A 66 18.47 -3.58 11.18
C LEU A 66 19.94 -3.61 10.72
N GLU A 67 20.44 -4.79 10.32
CA GLU A 67 21.79 -4.93 9.79
C GLU A 67 21.86 -4.48 8.34
N ARG A 68 22.57 -3.37 8.09
CA ARG A 68 22.82 -2.87 6.73
C ARG A 68 24.00 -3.59 6.12
N ASN A 69 23.79 -4.16 4.94
CA ASN A 69 24.89 -4.65 4.12
C ASN A 69 24.95 -3.81 2.83
N PRO A 70 25.93 -2.89 2.71
CA PRO A 70 26.05 -2.00 1.56
C PRO A 70 26.40 -2.73 0.24
N SER A 71 26.68 -4.03 0.29
CA SER A 71 27.21 -4.81 -0.85
C SER A 71 26.16 -5.34 -1.83
N ILE A 72 24.86 -5.13 -1.61
CA ILE A 72 23.81 -5.64 -2.50
C ILE A 72 23.37 -4.50 -3.43
N LYS A 73 23.54 -4.65 -4.74
CA LYS A 73 22.87 -3.78 -5.74
C LYS A 73 21.38 -4.15 -5.76
N ILE A 74 20.46 -3.22 -5.48
CA ILE A 74 19.01 -3.51 -5.50
C ILE A 74 18.27 -2.63 -6.50
N ASN A 75 17.44 -3.27 -7.31
CA ASN A 75 16.49 -2.66 -8.24
C ASN A 75 15.19 -2.29 -7.50
N TYR A 76 14.80 -1.02 -7.61
CA TYR A 76 13.81 -0.36 -6.76
C TYR A 76 12.34 -0.53 -7.21
N GLN A 77 12.10 -0.84 -8.49
CA GLN A 77 10.74 -0.86 -9.06
C GLN A 77 9.95 -2.17 -8.82
N ASN A 78 10.52 -3.13 -8.09
CA ASN A 78 9.99 -4.49 -7.98
C ASN A 78 9.94 -4.99 -6.53
N ARG A 79 9.46 -4.16 -5.58
CA ARG A 79 9.46 -4.54 -4.17
C ARG A 79 8.23 -5.38 -3.79
N GLN A 80 8.48 -6.57 -3.23
CA GLN A 80 7.49 -7.58 -2.87
C GLN A 80 6.38 -7.09 -1.91
N TRP A 81 6.68 -6.09 -1.08
CA TRP A 81 5.67 -5.53 -0.19
C TRP A 81 4.51 -4.89 -0.99
N ASN A 82 4.82 -3.98 -1.92
CA ASN A 82 3.76 -3.22 -2.61
C ASN A 82 2.98 -4.06 -3.65
N THR A 83 3.45 -5.25 -4.00
CA THR A 83 2.71 -6.14 -4.90
C THR A 83 1.53 -6.80 -4.19
N ARG A 84 1.54 -6.97 -2.87
CA ARG A 84 0.47 -7.68 -2.14
C ARG A 84 -0.81 -6.84 -2.04
N GLY A 85 -1.97 -7.46 -2.20
CA GLY A 85 -3.27 -6.75 -2.14
C GLY A 85 -3.52 -6.04 -0.81
N TRP A 86 -3.27 -6.72 0.32
CA TRP A 86 -3.50 -6.18 1.66
C TRP A 86 -2.61 -4.98 2.03
N THR A 87 -1.46 -4.80 1.36
CA THR A 87 -0.60 -3.62 1.59
C THR A 87 -1.24 -2.32 1.11
N PHE A 88 -2.35 -2.39 0.39
CA PHE A 88 -3.17 -1.21 0.11
C PHE A 88 -3.66 -0.54 1.41
N GLN A 89 -4.12 -1.30 2.41
CA GLN A 89 -4.57 -0.70 3.68
C GLN A 89 -3.38 -0.18 4.49
N GLU A 90 -2.28 -0.92 4.50
CA GLU A 90 -1.02 -0.51 5.15
C GLU A 90 -0.51 0.83 4.60
N ASP A 91 -0.57 1.06 3.29
CA ASP A 91 -0.10 2.32 2.71
C ASP A 91 -1.10 3.45 2.88
N MET A 92 -2.39 3.18 2.61
CA MET A 92 -3.44 4.19 2.52
C MET A 92 -3.81 4.79 3.87
N PHE A 93 -3.83 3.98 4.94
CA PHE A 93 -4.34 4.41 6.25
C PHE A 93 -3.24 4.81 7.23
N SER A 94 -1.99 4.41 7.02
CA SER A 94 -0.92 4.71 7.96
C SER A 94 -0.50 6.18 7.92
N MET A 95 -0.80 6.90 9.01
CA MET A 95 -0.51 8.34 9.16
C MET A 95 0.98 8.70 9.12
N ARG A 96 1.83 7.76 9.56
CA ARG A 96 3.29 7.86 9.59
C ARG A 96 3.86 6.51 9.22
N LYS A 97 4.84 6.49 8.32
CA LYS A 97 5.46 5.27 7.83
C LYS A 97 6.97 5.39 7.96
N LEU A 98 7.57 4.38 8.58
CA LEU A 98 9.01 4.26 8.71
C LEU A 98 9.47 3.09 7.84
N TYR A 99 10.09 3.43 6.72
CA TYR A 99 10.59 2.47 5.75
C TYR A 99 12.03 2.09 6.09
N PHE A 100 12.28 0.80 6.17
CA PHE A 100 13.63 0.25 6.26
C PHE A 100 14.06 -0.19 4.86
N GLY A 101 14.81 0.69 4.20
CA GLY A 101 15.51 0.41 2.96
C GLY A 101 16.77 -0.42 3.19
N GLN A 102 17.49 -0.70 2.10
CA GLN A 102 18.71 -1.48 2.17
C GLN A 102 19.92 -0.64 2.62
N LEU A 103 19.99 0.60 2.15
CA LEU A 103 21.08 1.53 2.45
C LEU A 103 20.72 2.54 3.55
N MET A 104 19.45 2.93 3.59
CA MET A 104 18.95 4.01 4.44
C MET A 104 17.49 3.79 4.81
N MET A 105 17.07 4.49 5.86
CA MET A 105 15.71 4.59 6.36
C MET A 105 15.03 5.81 5.76
N TYR A 106 13.71 5.69 5.55
CA TYR A 106 12.86 6.77 5.09
C TYR A 106 11.72 6.96 6.07
N TRP A 107 11.41 8.22 6.37
CA TRP A 107 10.30 8.60 7.21
C TRP A 107 9.30 9.42 6.40
N ASP A 108 8.10 8.88 6.28
CA ASP A 108 6.96 9.51 5.63
C ASP A 108 5.93 9.93 6.69
N SER A 109 5.36 11.12 6.52
CA SER A 109 4.28 11.65 7.32
C SER A 109 3.22 12.24 6.40
N LEU A 110 1.96 11.88 6.64
CA LEU A 110 0.82 12.47 5.92
C LEU A 110 0.68 13.98 6.14
N LYS A 111 1.35 14.57 7.16
CA LYS A 111 1.37 16.02 7.40
C LYS A 111 2.74 16.55 7.86
N PRO A 112 3.25 17.66 7.30
CA PRO A 112 2.79 18.29 6.04
C PRO A 112 2.90 17.30 4.88
N VAL A 113 1.84 17.26 4.06
CA VAL A 113 1.71 16.39 2.89
C VAL A 113 2.92 16.61 1.97
N ASP A 114 3.43 15.56 1.34
CA ASP A 114 4.51 15.63 0.34
C ASP A 114 5.93 15.87 0.92
N ILE A 115 6.18 15.62 2.21
CA ILE A 115 7.54 15.66 2.81
C ILE A 115 7.95 14.29 3.33
N MET A 116 8.97 13.73 2.69
CA MET A 116 9.68 12.56 3.17
C MET A 116 11.04 12.97 3.73
N ARG A 117 11.47 12.32 4.80
CA ARG A 117 12.82 12.51 5.35
C ARG A 117 13.62 11.24 5.18
N THR A 118 14.91 11.41 4.96
CA THR A 118 15.88 10.33 5.00
C THR A 118 16.87 10.59 6.12
N GLU A 119 17.85 9.71 6.26
CA GLU A 119 18.92 9.89 7.26
C GLU A 119 19.83 11.08 6.98
N ASP A 120 19.98 11.42 5.70
CA ASP A 120 20.94 12.39 5.20
C ASP A 120 20.28 13.64 4.60
N THR A 121 19.00 13.59 4.21
CA THR A 121 18.33 14.70 3.54
C THR A 121 16.82 14.77 3.80
N ILE A 122 16.20 15.89 3.41
CA ILE A 122 14.76 16.05 3.34
C ILE A 122 14.36 16.01 1.87
N ILE A 123 13.53 15.03 1.51
CA ILE A 123 12.95 14.89 0.18
C ILE A 123 11.63 15.68 0.17
N ASN A 124 11.61 16.78 -0.58
CA ASN A 124 10.38 17.47 -0.90
C ASN A 124 9.78 16.86 -2.18
N ASP A 125 8.74 16.05 -2.05
CA ASP A 125 8.17 15.26 -3.13
C ASP A 125 7.62 16.15 -4.27
N ARG A 126 7.17 17.39 -3.99
CA ARG A 126 6.75 18.30 -5.07
C ARG A 126 7.89 18.75 -5.99
N LEU A 127 9.10 18.93 -5.46
CA LEU A 127 10.24 19.40 -6.22
C LEU A 127 11.03 18.24 -6.85
N ASN A 128 11.08 17.09 -6.17
CA ASN A 128 11.90 15.96 -6.57
C ASN A 128 11.21 14.97 -7.54
N ARG A 129 9.91 15.14 -7.83
CA ARG A 129 9.20 14.42 -8.91
C ARG A 129 9.75 14.66 -10.32
N VAL A 130 10.57 15.70 -10.49
CA VAL A 130 11.14 16.08 -11.79
C VAL A 130 12.35 15.20 -12.17
N ASP A 131 12.91 14.44 -11.23
CA ASP A 131 14.08 13.59 -11.49
C ASP A 131 13.68 12.11 -11.62
N GLU A 132 13.51 11.64 -12.86
CA GLU A 132 13.12 10.27 -13.21
C GLU A 132 14.12 9.19 -12.70
N ASN A 133 15.31 9.61 -12.25
CA ASN A 133 16.39 8.72 -11.82
C ASN A 133 16.56 8.60 -10.31
N ALA A 134 15.79 9.33 -9.50
CA ALA A 134 15.97 9.30 -8.07
C ALA A 134 15.20 8.13 -7.43
N GLU A 135 15.91 7.33 -6.61
CA GLU A 135 15.34 6.33 -5.69
C GLU A 135 14.27 6.91 -4.73
N THR A 136 14.04 8.23 -4.79
CA THR A 136 13.14 8.99 -3.92
C THR A 136 11.73 9.17 -4.47
N SER A 137 11.49 8.93 -5.77
CA SER A 137 10.22 9.24 -6.44
C SER A 137 9.06 8.25 -6.21
N ILE A 138 9.28 7.16 -5.45
CA ILE A 138 8.41 5.95 -5.52
C ILE A 138 7.59 5.67 -4.24
N ILE A 139 7.74 6.45 -3.17
CA ILE A 139 7.24 6.00 -1.85
C ILE A 139 5.76 6.39 -1.58
N HIS A 140 5.16 7.26 -2.41
CA HIS A 140 3.71 7.50 -2.36
C HIS A 140 2.97 6.72 -3.44
N SER A 141 2.63 5.44 -3.15
CA SER A 141 1.79 4.66 -4.07
C SER A 141 0.31 5.07 -4.02
N SER A 142 -0.10 5.72 -2.91
CA SER A 142 -1.38 6.39 -2.75
C SER A 142 -1.20 7.91 -2.75
N GLU A 143 -1.77 8.60 -3.75
CA GLU A 143 -1.96 10.04 -3.61
C GLU A 143 -2.79 10.31 -2.35
N PRO A 144 -2.38 11.26 -1.48
CA PRO A 144 -3.17 11.62 -0.31
C PRO A 144 -4.56 12.03 -0.75
N TRP A 145 -5.59 11.42 -0.15
CA TRP A 145 -6.99 11.70 -0.45
C TRP A 145 -7.26 13.21 -0.33
N ARG A 146 -7.43 13.90 -1.46
CA ARG A 146 -7.50 15.38 -1.55
C ARG A 146 -8.88 15.97 -1.34
N GLY A 147 -9.79 15.31 -0.63
CA GLY A 147 -11.05 15.95 -0.24
C GLY A 147 -12.04 16.25 -1.37
N ASP A 148 -11.66 16.06 -2.63
CA ASP A 148 -12.55 16.33 -3.75
C ASP A 148 -13.63 15.24 -3.80
N TYR A 149 -14.89 15.68 -3.76
CA TYR A 149 -16.10 14.87 -3.76
C TYR A 149 -16.33 14.07 -5.06
N ASP A 150 -15.32 13.98 -5.93
CA ASP A 150 -15.41 13.23 -7.17
C ASP A 150 -15.07 11.74 -6.93
N TYR A 151 -15.79 10.87 -7.64
CA TYR A 151 -15.53 9.43 -7.68
C TYR A 151 -14.13 9.11 -8.21
N ASP A 152 -13.43 10.08 -8.81
CA ASP A 152 -12.01 9.99 -9.16
C ASP A 152 -11.14 9.64 -7.94
N GLY A 153 -11.51 10.14 -6.76
CA GLY A 153 -10.86 9.76 -5.50
C GLY A 153 -10.94 8.26 -5.23
N TRP A 154 -12.01 7.58 -5.66
CA TRP A 154 -12.11 6.12 -5.57
C TRP A 154 -11.41 5.41 -6.73
N TYR A 155 -11.73 5.78 -7.97
CA TYR A 155 -11.28 5.02 -9.15
C TYR A 155 -9.77 5.10 -9.34
N TYR A 156 -9.12 6.22 -9.01
CA TYR A 156 -7.68 6.35 -9.19
C TYR A 156 -6.86 5.39 -8.29
N PRO A 157 -7.08 5.33 -6.96
CA PRO A 157 -6.48 4.30 -6.12
C PRO A 157 -6.85 2.87 -6.54
N MET A 158 -8.10 2.64 -6.99
CA MET A 158 -8.52 1.31 -7.44
C MET A 158 -7.74 0.83 -8.67
N LEU A 159 -7.38 1.71 -9.60
CA LEU A 159 -6.54 1.35 -10.75
C LEU A 159 -5.15 0.83 -10.34
N ASN A 160 -4.59 1.36 -9.25
CA ASN A 160 -3.34 0.87 -8.69
C ASN A 160 -3.56 -0.42 -7.89
N TYR A 161 -4.66 -0.50 -7.13
CA TYR A 161 -5.04 -1.69 -6.39
C TYR A 161 -5.24 -2.91 -7.30
N CYS A 162 -5.89 -2.74 -8.46
CA CYS A 162 -6.13 -3.83 -9.42
C CYS A 162 -4.85 -4.47 -9.98
N LYS A 163 -3.69 -3.84 -9.82
CA LYS A 163 -2.39 -4.38 -10.24
C LYS A 163 -1.73 -5.23 -9.15
N LYS A 164 -2.27 -5.24 -7.94
CA LYS A 164 -1.75 -6.00 -6.80
C LYS A 164 -2.15 -7.48 -6.92
N THR A 165 -1.28 -8.35 -6.44
CA THR A 165 -1.45 -9.80 -6.33
C THR A 165 -2.08 -10.16 -5.00
N LEU A 166 -3.08 -11.03 -5.01
CA LEU A 166 -3.73 -11.58 -3.82
C LEU A 166 -3.44 -13.08 -3.72
N THR A 167 -3.21 -13.56 -2.50
CA THR A 167 -3.12 -15.01 -2.24
C THR A 167 -4.49 -15.66 -2.42
N TYR A 168 -5.54 -15.00 -1.89
CA TYR A 168 -6.92 -15.43 -2.02
C TYR A 168 -7.73 -14.34 -2.70
N GLU A 169 -8.30 -14.64 -3.86
CA GLU A 169 -9.08 -13.66 -4.63
C GLU A 169 -10.37 -13.22 -3.92
N THR A 170 -10.85 -14.01 -2.97
CA THR A 170 -11.97 -13.67 -2.09
C THR A 170 -11.69 -12.42 -1.25
N ASP A 171 -10.43 -12.12 -0.98
CA ASP A 171 -10.01 -10.99 -0.15
C ASP A 171 -10.06 -9.66 -0.90
N ARG A 172 -10.29 -9.69 -2.22
CA ARG A 172 -10.17 -8.50 -3.08
C ARG A 172 -11.04 -7.33 -2.62
N LEU A 173 -12.30 -7.61 -2.27
CA LEU A 173 -13.20 -6.57 -1.77
C LEU A 173 -12.97 -6.26 -0.29
N ALA A 174 -12.54 -7.26 0.50
CA ALA A 174 -12.25 -7.07 1.92
C ALA A 174 -11.08 -6.08 2.11
N ALA A 175 -10.03 -6.21 1.29
CA ALA A 175 -8.84 -5.39 1.33
C ALA A 175 -9.09 -3.90 1.04
N VAL A 176 -10.20 -3.53 0.41
CA VAL A 176 -10.58 -2.13 0.12
C VAL A 176 -11.84 -1.69 0.85
N SER A 177 -12.44 -2.55 1.67
CA SER A 177 -13.74 -2.33 2.29
C SER A 177 -13.78 -1.11 3.21
N SER A 178 -12.71 -0.89 3.99
CA SER A 178 -12.59 0.30 4.85
C SER A 178 -12.50 1.58 4.05
N TYR A 179 -11.81 1.55 2.91
CA TYR A 179 -11.76 2.69 1.99
C TYR A 179 -13.12 2.96 1.35
N ALA A 180 -13.84 1.90 0.97
CA ALA A 180 -15.20 2.01 0.46
C ALA A 180 -16.13 2.64 1.51
N LYS A 181 -16.07 2.22 2.78
CA LYS A 181 -16.86 2.83 3.86
C LYS A 181 -16.56 4.32 4.02
N LEU A 182 -15.28 4.71 3.93
CA LEU A 182 -14.85 6.11 4.04
C LEU A 182 -15.39 6.95 2.87
N VAL A 183 -15.32 6.45 1.63
CA VAL A 183 -15.87 7.15 0.47
C VAL A 183 -17.40 7.19 0.52
N ALA A 184 -18.07 6.13 0.95
CA ALA A 184 -19.52 6.07 1.13
C ALA A 184 -20.01 7.11 2.15
N GLY A 185 -19.35 7.20 3.31
CA GLY A 185 -19.69 8.16 4.36
C GLY A 185 -19.55 9.62 3.93
N LYS A 186 -18.62 9.92 3.01
CA LYS A 186 -18.39 11.29 2.51
C LYS A 186 -19.23 11.65 1.28
N SER A 187 -19.40 10.73 0.36
CA SER A 187 -20.21 10.92 -0.85
C SER A 187 -21.71 10.81 -0.59
N GLY A 188 -22.10 10.10 0.48
CA GLY A 188 -23.49 9.70 0.71
C GLY A 188 -24.03 8.77 -0.38
N ASP A 189 -23.15 8.07 -1.12
CA ASP A 189 -23.54 7.07 -2.12
C ASP A 189 -23.49 5.64 -1.54
N THR A 190 -24.23 4.74 -2.18
CA THR A 190 -24.26 3.32 -1.84
C THR A 190 -23.15 2.60 -2.59
N TYR A 191 -22.23 2.01 -1.83
CA TYR A 191 -21.20 1.12 -2.35
C TYR A 191 -21.81 -0.23 -2.75
N VAL A 192 -21.50 -0.70 -3.97
CA VAL A 192 -22.00 -1.96 -4.53
C VAL A 192 -20.82 -2.69 -5.18
N ALA A 193 -20.21 -3.62 -4.43
CA ALA A 193 -19.18 -4.55 -4.92
C ALA A 193 -18.06 -3.92 -5.79
N GLY A 194 -17.54 -2.76 -5.37
CA GLY A 194 -16.47 -2.03 -6.08
C GLY A 194 -16.96 -0.82 -6.86
N LEU A 195 -18.27 -0.65 -7.00
CA LEU A 195 -18.93 0.43 -7.74
C LEU A 195 -19.81 1.29 -6.82
N TRP A 196 -20.36 2.34 -7.40
CA TRP A 196 -21.12 3.38 -6.70
C TRP A 196 -22.47 3.55 -7.37
N LYS A 197 -23.58 3.45 -6.61
CA LYS A 197 -24.94 3.41 -7.18
C LYS A 197 -25.30 4.67 -7.95
N LYS A 198 -25.02 5.86 -7.42
CA LYS A 198 -25.28 7.15 -8.10
C LYS A 198 -24.31 7.41 -9.25
N ASN A 199 -23.18 6.69 -9.30
CA ASN A 199 -22.14 6.85 -10.32
C ASN A 199 -21.86 5.59 -11.13
N LEU A 200 -22.85 4.69 -11.20
CA LEU A 200 -22.73 3.41 -11.88
C LEU A 200 -22.35 3.60 -13.35
N HIS A 201 -22.85 4.67 -13.97
CA HIS A 201 -22.54 5.03 -15.34
C HIS A 201 -21.04 5.22 -15.60
N ARG A 202 -20.26 5.83 -14.68
CA ARG A 202 -18.79 5.93 -14.85
C ARG A 202 -18.09 4.63 -14.46
N GLY A 203 -18.58 3.95 -13.42
CA GLY A 203 -17.98 2.70 -12.92
C GLY A 203 -18.04 1.54 -13.91
N LEU A 204 -19.01 1.55 -14.83
CA LEU A 204 -19.13 0.59 -15.92
C LEU A 204 -18.36 1.00 -17.19
N LEU A 205 -17.76 2.20 -17.24
CA LEU A 205 -16.97 2.60 -18.40
C LEU A 205 -15.65 1.83 -18.43
N TRP A 206 -15.47 1.05 -19.48
CA TRP A 206 -14.21 0.42 -19.78
C TRP A 206 -13.25 1.48 -20.34
N LYS A 207 -12.13 1.71 -19.64
CA LYS A 207 -11.05 2.54 -20.15
C LYS A 207 -9.91 1.64 -20.61
N ILE A 208 -9.53 1.75 -21.87
CA ILE A 208 -8.33 1.09 -22.39
C ILE A 208 -7.11 1.72 -21.71
N ASP A 209 -6.33 0.92 -21.01
CA ASP A 209 -5.02 1.35 -20.51
C ASP A 209 -4.09 1.58 -21.71
N ARG A 210 -3.88 2.85 -22.05
CA ARG A 210 -3.07 3.29 -23.19
C ARG A 210 -1.59 2.89 -23.08
N ARG A 211 -1.12 2.39 -21.92
CA ARG A 211 0.26 1.90 -21.74
C ARG A 211 0.52 0.58 -22.45
N GLN A 212 -0.50 -0.21 -22.78
CA GLN A 212 -0.39 -1.34 -23.71
C GLN A 212 -1.01 -0.97 -25.05
N ARG A 213 -0.28 -0.21 -25.89
CA ARG A 213 -0.63 -0.13 -27.32
C ARG A 213 -0.40 -1.50 -27.95
N ARG A 214 -1.46 -2.31 -28.00
CA ARG A 214 -1.48 -3.52 -28.81
C ARG A 214 -1.76 -3.11 -30.26
N THR A 215 -0.89 -3.51 -31.17
CA THR A 215 -1.21 -3.41 -32.59
C THR A 215 -2.35 -4.36 -32.89
N PHE A 216 -3.18 -4.04 -33.90
CA PHE A 216 -4.26 -4.92 -34.36
C PHE A 216 -3.75 -6.33 -34.66
N SER A 217 -2.55 -6.44 -35.27
CA SER A 217 -1.85 -7.69 -35.54
C SER A 217 -1.31 -8.40 -34.28
N GLY A 218 -1.09 -7.69 -33.17
CA GLY A 218 -0.80 -8.30 -31.87
C GLY A 218 -2.03 -8.91 -31.21
N LEU A 219 -3.18 -8.22 -31.29
CA LEU A 219 -4.46 -8.71 -30.76
C LEU A 219 -4.95 -9.95 -31.52
N MET A 220 -4.96 -9.91 -32.85
CA MET A 220 -5.42 -11.03 -33.68
C MET A 220 -4.62 -12.31 -33.44
N ARG A 221 -3.30 -12.19 -33.23
CA ARG A 221 -2.42 -13.33 -32.93
C ARG A 221 -2.70 -13.99 -31.59
N GLN A 222 -3.25 -13.24 -30.64
CA GLN A 222 -3.55 -13.71 -29.29
C GLN A 222 -4.93 -14.38 -29.22
N LEU A 223 -5.89 -13.86 -29.99
CA LEU A 223 -7.22 -14.46 -30.17
C LEU A 223 -7.20 -15.72 -31.03
N SER A 224 -6.19 -15.88 -31.87
CA SER A 224 -5.97 -17.09 -32.69
C SER A 224 -5.16 -18.18 -31.98
N LYS A 225 -4.78 -17.99 -30.71
CA LYS A 225 -4.25 -19.09 -29.90
C LYS A 225 -5.43 -19.93 -29.39
N PRO A 226 -5.36 -21.27 -29.51
CA PRO A 226 -6.41 -22.17 -29.06
C PRO A 226 -6.64 -22.08 -27.55
#